data_AF-A0A9E3APK6-F1
#
_entry.id   AF-A0A9E3APK6-F1
#
_cell.length_a   1.000
_cell.length_b   1.000
_cell.length_c   1.000
_cell.angle_alpha   90.00
_cell.angle_beta   90.00
_cell.angle_gamma   90.00
#
_symmetry.space_group_name_H-M   'P 1'
#
loop_
_entity.id
_entity.type
_entity.pdbx_description
1 polymer ?
#
loop_
_entity_poly.entity_id
_entity_poly.type
_entity_poly.pdbx_seq_one_letter_code
_entity_poly.pdbx_strand_id
1 'polypeptide(L)'
;MIRYLVPLLMIGLGAELGAGAADAQTLNQVKQRGQLICGTNTGAPGFAMPDAQGNWTGLDVDYCRAIAAAVFGDATKVKFVPLDASSRFESLKSGAVDVLIRNTTWTLSRDSAQGLDFEATNYYDGQGFMVRKKLNIKSVRDLNGASVCVGQGTTTELNLADYFRTNKMKYEVVAFKGLDETIKAYDSGRCDAITDDASGLASARGKFAEPDEHILLPEIISKEPLASSVRKGDSQWATIVRWVHYAMVDAEEAGVNSKNVDEMIKSPNPEVKRMLGVEGKFGEGLGISNEWAANIVRQVGNYGEVFDRNVGPSSSLKLARGLNNLWTKGGLQYAPPIR
;
A
#
# COMPACT_ATOMS: atom_id res chain seq x y z
N MET A 1 -23.59 56.72 -56.78
CA MET A 1 -22.34 55.94 -56.61
C MET A 1 -22.58 54.91 -55.52
N ILE A 2 -22.97 53.70 -55.91
CA ILE A 2 -23.27 52.57 -55.02
C ILE A 2 -21.93 51.92 -54.65
N ARG A 3 -21.55 51.95 -53.37
CA ARG A 3 -20.38 51.24 -52.83
C ARG A 3 -20.86 49.93 -52.20
N TYR A 4 -20.55 48.82 -52.84
CA TYR A 4 -20.73 47.48 -52.30
C TYR A 4 -19.66 47.21 -51.23
N LEU A 5 -20.09 46.91 -50.01
CA LEU A 5 -19.27 46.34 -48.94
C LEU A 5 -19.42 44.82 -49.01
N VAL A 6 -18.36 44.12 -49.42
CA VAL A 6 -18.24 42.66 -49.35
C VAL A 6 -17.70 42.31 -47.96
N PRO A 7 -18.37 41.48 -47.15
CA PRO A 7 -17.80 41.00 -45.89
C PRO A 7 -16.83 39.86 -46.19
N LEU A 8 -15.57 40.05 -45.78
CA LEU A 8 -14.52 39.04 -45.82
C LEU A 8 -14.80 38.00 -44.72
N LEU A 9 -15.25 36.81 -45.13
CA LEU A 9 -15.44 35.67 -44.22
C LEU A 9 -14.07 35.05 -43.92
N MET A 10 -13.47 35.43 -42.79
CA MET A 10 -12.26 34.78 -42.26
C MET A 10 -12.64 33.42 -41.67
N ILE A 11 -12.45 32.36 -42.45
CA ILE A 11 -12.46 30.97 -41.97
C ILE A 11 -11.15 30.77 -41.20
N GLY A 12 -11.18 31.05 -39.89
CA GLY A 12 -10.10 30.69 -38.98
C GLY A 12 -10.10 29.18 -38.80
N LEU A 13 -9.12 28.52 -39.40
CA LEU A 13 -8.82 27.10 -39.22
C LEU A 13 -8.52 26.86 -37.73
N GLY A 14 -9.49 26.33 -37.00
CA GLY A 14 -9.30 25.87 -35.64
C GLY A 14 -8.30 24.74 -35.65
N ALA A 15 -7.10 24.99 -35.14
CA ALA A 15 -6.22 23.92 -34.70
C ALA A 15 -6.92 23.25 -33.51
N GLU A 16 -7.68 22.20 -33.80
CA GLU A 16 -8.05 21.20 -32.81
C GLU A 16 -6.74 20.60 -32.30
N LEU A 17 -6.22 21.18 -31.22
CA LEU A 17 -5.33 20.48 -30.30
C LEU A 17 -6.16 19.31 -29.77
N GLY A 18 -6.19 18.22 -30.52
CA GLY A 18 -6.64 16.94 -30.03
C GLY A 18 -5.88 16.69 -28.74
N ALA A 19 -6.60 16.68 -27.62
CA ALA A 19 -6.12 16.13 -26.37
C ALA A 19 -5.84 14.64 -26.64
N GLY A 20 -4.66 14.36 -27.16
CA GLY A 20 -4.20 13.02 -27.46
C GLY A 20 -4.09 12.25 -26.16
N ALA A 21 -5.02 11.32 -25.97
CA ALA A 21 -4.93 10.11 -25.15
C ALA A 21 -3.87 10.15 -24.02
N ALA A 22 -4.25 10.68 -22.87
CA ALA A 22 -3.52 10.52 -21.62
C ALA A 22 -3.71 9.10 -20.99
N ASP A 23 -4.43 8.21 -21.67
CA ASP A 23 -5.14 7.08 -21.04
C ASP A 23 -4.34 5.77 -20.90
N ALA A 24 -3.03 5.76 -21.21
CA ALA A 24 -2.23 4.53 -21.15
C ALA A 24 -0.71 4.75 -20.99
N GLN A 25 -0.26 5.77 -20.26
CA GLN A 25 1.20 6.01 -20.15
C GLN A 25 1.90 4.96 -19.29
N THR A 26 1.40 4.66 -18.09
CA THR A 26 2.17 3.87 -17.14
C THR A 26 2.24 2.40 -17.54
N LEU A 27 1.11 1.78 -17.92
CA LEU A 27 1.10 0.38 -18.37
C LEU A 27 2.03 0.16 -19.57
N ASN A 28 1.99 1.05 -20.56
CA ASN A 28 2.85 0.94 -21.74
C ASN A 28 4.32 1.14 -21.40
N GLN A 29 4.66 2.10 -20.54
CA GLN A 29 6.04 2.31 -20.07
C GLN A 29 6.55 1.09 -19.30
N VAL A 30 5.75 0.54 -18.40
CA VAL A 30 6.05 -0.68 -17.63
C VAL A 30 6.31 -1.85 -18.59
N LYS A 31 5.42 -2.08 -19.57
CA LYS A 31 5.58 -3.13 -20.58
C LYS A 31 6.81 -2.94 -21.46
N GLN A 32 7.03 -1.73 -21.98
CA GLN A 32 8.17 -1.41 -22.84
C GLN A 32 9.50 -1.59 -22.09
N ARG A 33 9.52 -1.19 -20.81
CA ARG A 33 10.68 -1.39 -19.92
C ARG A 33 10.85 -2.85 -19.50
N GLY A 34 9.79 -3.65 -19.57
CA GLY A 34 9.80 -5.07 -19.22
C GLY A 34 9.84 -5.36 -17.72
N GLN A 35 9.60 -4.36 -16.86
CA GLN A 35 9.50 -4.54 -15.41
C GLN A 35 8.73 -3.39 -14.75
N LEU A 36 8.03 -3.72 -13.67
CA LEU A 36 7.43 -2.77 -12.73
C LEU A 36 8.52 -2.15 -11.84
N ILE A 37 8.46 -0.86 -11.58
CA ILE A 37 9.27 -0.19 -10.56
C ILE A 37 8.35 0.15 -9.39
N CYS A 38 8.47 -0.60 -8.29
CA CYS A 38 7.65 -0.43 -7.10
C CYS A 38 8.40 0.35 -6.02
N GLY A 39 7.85 1.49 -5.59
CA GLY A 39 8.33 2.20 -4.41
C GLY A 39 7.87 1.50 -3.14
N THR A 40 8.81 1.13 -2.26
CA THR A 40 8.52 0.37 -1.04
C THR A 40 9.31 0.88 0.17
N ASN A 41 9.22 0.20 1.31
CA ASN A 41 9.85 0.64 2.56
C ASN A 41 11.38 0.43 2.51
N THR A 42 12.13 1.21 3.27
CA THR A 42 13.59 1.05 3.42
C THR A 42 13.95 -0.20 4.23
N GLY A 43 13.04 -0.66 5.09
CA GLY A 43 13.20 -1.90 5.83
C GLY A 43 12.16 -2.00 6.95
N ALA A 44 11.01 -2.57 6.65
CA ALA A 44 9.96 -2.87 7.61
C ALA A 44 9.70 -4.38 7.58
N PRO A 45 10.26 -5.17 8.52
CA PRO A 45 10.00 -6.60 8.63
C PRO A 45 8.52 -6.94 8.49
N GLY A 46 8.19 -7.92 7.65
CA GLY A 46 6.82 -8.33 7.35
C GLY A 46 6.09 -7.44 6.33
N PHE A 47 6.50 -6.19 6.08
CA PHE A 47 5.89 -5.32 5.05
C PHE A 47 6.78 -5.20 3.81
N ALA A 48 8.05 -4.84 4.01
CA ALA A 48 9.06 -4.80 2.95
C ALA A 48 10.46 -4.82 3.55
N MET A 49 11.18 -5.92 3.36
CA MET A 49 12.54 -6.11 3.86
C MET A 49 13.43 -6.74 2.79
N PRO A 50 14.56 -6.12 2.42
CA PRO A 50 15.58 -6.77 1.60
C PRO A 50 16.43 -7.71 2.46
N ASP A 51 16.78 -8.87 1.92
CA ASP A 51 17.87 -9.70 2.45
C ASP A 51 19.24 -9.19 1.97
N ALA A 52 20.32 -9.85 2.42
CA ALA A 52 21.69 -9.48 2.06
C ALA A 52 22.01 -9.70 0.57
N GLN A 53 21.21 -10.48 -0.14
CA GLN A 53 21.33 -10.75 -1.58
C GLN A 53 20.46 -9.80 -2.41
N GLY A 54 19.70 -8.91 -1.76
CA GLY A 54 18.79 -7.97 -2.41
C GLY A 54 17.43 -8.57 -2.78
N ASN A 55 17.09 -9.76 -2.29
CA ASN A 55 15.74 -10.31 -2.45
C ASN A 55 14.81 -9.63 -1.45
N TRP A 56 13.68 -9.16 -1.93
CA TRP A 56 12.69 -8.48 -1.11
C TRP A 56 11.63 -9.44 -0.60
N THR A 57 11.16 -9.27 0.64
CA THR A 57 10.04 -10.03 1.21
C THR A 57 9.11 -9.11 1.99
N GLY A 58 7.84 -9.48 2.11
CA GLY A 58 6.85 -8.72 2.87
C GLY A 58 5.51 -8.56 2.15
N LEU A 59 4.51 -8.11 2.90
CA LEU A 59 3.14 -7.91 2.44
C LEU A 59 3.06 -6.93 1.26
N ASP A 60 3.71 -5.77 1.37
CA ASP A 60 3.71 -4.75 0.33
C ASP A 60 4.54 -5.21 -0.89
N VAL A 61 5.63 -5.92 -0.63
CA VAL A 61 6.48 -6.53 -1.68
C VAL A 61 5.68 -7.52 -2.52
N ASP A 62 4.87 -8.36 -1.87
CA ASP A 62 4.07 -9.36 -2.57
C ASP A 62 2.90 -8.74 -3.34
N TYR A 63 2.38 -7.59 -2.89
CA TYR A 63 1.44 -6.83 -3.70
C TYR A 63 2.12 -6.24 -4.95
N CYS A 64 3.36 -5.72 -4.86
CA CYS A 64 4.11 -5.34 -6.05
C CYS A 64 4.32 -6.54 -7.02
N ARG A 65 4.64 -7.72 -6.47
CA ARG A 65 4.79 -8.95 -7.27
C ARG A 65 3.49 -9.39 -7.92
N ALA A 66 2.36 -9.22 -7.25
CA ALA A 66 1.05 -9.51 -7.82
C ALA A 66 0.76 -8.62 -9.03
N ILE A 67 1.12 -7.33 -8.98
CA ILE A 67 1.00 -6.43 -10.12
C ILE A 67 1.90 -6.90 -11.28
N ALA A 68 3.14 -7.28 -11.00
CA ALA A 68 4.05 -7.83 -12.01
C ALA A 68 3.50 -9.13 -12.63
N ALA A 69 2.98 -10.05 -11.82
CA ALA A 69 2.35 -11.29 -12.29
C ALA A 69 1.12 -11.00 -13.17
N ALA A 70 0.30 -10.01 -12.84
CA ALA A 70 -0.86 -9.61 -13.63
C ALA A 70 -0.46 -9.03 -15.00
N VAL A 71 0.55 -8.16 -15.02
CA VAL A 71 0.97 -7.44 -16.23
C VAL A 71 1.82 -8.31 -17.16
N PHE A 72 2.73 -9.12 -16.60
CA PHE A 72 3.74 -9.86 -17.36
C PHE A 72 3.53 -11.38 -17.37
N GLY A 73 2.65 -11.91 -16.52
CA GLY A 73 2.63 -13.35 -16.24
C GLY A 73 3.88 -13.83 -15.49
N ASP A 74 4.67 -12.92 -14.90
CA ASP A 74 5.92 -13.22 -14.19
C ASP A 74 6.09 -12.26 -12.99
N ALA A 75 5.97 -12.81 -11.78
CA ALA A 75 6.09 -12.09 -10.51
C ALA A 75 7.50 -11.54 -10.26
N THR A 76 8.51 -12.01 -10.98
CA THR A 76 9.91 -11.56 -10.83
C THR A 76 10.20 -10.30 -11.63
N LYS A 77 9.31 -9.85 -12.52
CA LYS A 77 9.42 -8.61 -13.32
C LYS A 77 9.13 -7.35 -12.52
N VAL A 78 9.81 -7.21 -11.38
CA VAL A 78 9.67 -6.08 -10.46
C VAL A 78 11.03 -5.65 -9.93
N LYS A 79 11.25 -4.33 -9.94
CA LYS A 79 12.35 -3.66 -9.26
C LYS A 79 11.80 -2.90 -8.07
N PHE A 80 12.40 -3.10 -6.91
CA PHE A 80 12.04 -2.39 -5.69
C PHE A 80 12.92 -1.15 -5.49
N VAL A 81 12.29 -0.04 -5.12
CA VAL A 81 12.96 1.21 -4.78
C VAL A 81 12.63 1.54 -3.32
N PRO A 82 13.60 1.44 -2.39
CA PRO A 82 13.38 1.83 -1.00
C PRO A 82 13.22 3.34 -0.89
N LEU A 83 12.17 3.79 -0.20
CA LEU A 83 11.84 5.22 -0.06
C LEU A 83 11.64 5.59 1.41
N ASP A 84 12.05 6.80 1.78
CA ASP A 84 11.73 7.37 3.08
C ASP A 84 10.33 7.99 3.09
N ALA A 85 9.76 8.16 4.29
CA ALA A 85 8.41 8.70 4.44
C ALA A 85 8.27 10.12 3.83
N SER A 86 9.34 10.92 3.91
CA SER A 86 9.39 12.29 3.41
C SER A 86 9.57 12.41 1.89
N SER A 87 10.15 11.39 1.22
CA SER A 87 10.49 11.44 -0.22
C SER A 87 9.61 10.54 -1.10
N ARG A 88 8.82 9.65 -0.50
CA ARG A 88 8.01 8.66 -1.24
C ARG A 88 7.04 9.26 -2.26
N PHE A 89 6.35 10.34 -1.91
CA PHE A 89 5.36 10.95 -2.80
C PHE A 89 6.01 11.68 -3.96
N GLU A 90 7.14 12.36 -3.74
CA GLU A 90 7.89 13.00 -4.80
C GLU A 90 8.45 11.97 -5.80
N SER A 91 8.90 10.82 -5.30
CA SER A 91 9.38 9.72 -6.14
C SER A 91 8.28 9.15 -7.04
N LEU A 92 7.04 9.07 -6.55
CA LEU A 92 5.90 8.64 -7.37
C LEU A 92 5.48 9.71 -8.39
N LYS A 93 5.39 10.98 -7.97
CA LYS A 93 5.02 12.11 -8.84
C LYS A 93 6.01 12.33 -9.98
N SER A 94 7.31 12.23 -9.69
CA SER A 94 8.39 12.39 -10.68
C SER A 94 8.50 11.23 -11.67
N GLY A 95 7.78 10.12 -11.44
CA GLY A 95 7.88 8.92 -12.28
C GLY A 95 9.10 8.05 -11.96
N ALA A 96 9.81 8.31 -10.86
CA ALA A 96 10.91 7.44 -10.41
C ALA A 96 10.42 6.04 -10.02
N VAL A 97 9.14 5.92 -9.62
CA VAL A 97 8.43 4.65 -9.40
C VAL A 97 7.07 4.68 -10.12
N ASP A 98 6.55 3.51 -10.49
CA ASP A 98 5.25 3.39 -11.19
C ASP A 98 4.07 3.32 -10.21
N VAL A 99 4.33 2.77 -9.02
CA VAL A 99 3.36 2.59 -7.95
C VAL A 99 4.08 2.70 -6.60
N LEU A 100 3.40 3.21 -5.59
CA LEU A 100 3.87 3.25 -4.21
C LEU A 100 3.07 2.25 -3.38
N ILE A 101 3.74 1.22 -2.85
CA ILE A 101 3.16 0.25 -1.91
C ILE A 101 4.12 0.16 -0.73
N ARG A 102 3.83 0.95 0.29
CA ARG A 102 4.74 1.24 1.41
C ARG A 102 3.95 1.74 2.62
N ASN A 103 3.22 0.88 3.32
CA ASN A 103 2.49 1.19 4.56
C ASN A 103 2.06 2.68 4.66
N THR A 104 1.27 3.14 3.66
CA THR A 104 0.97 4.56 3.46
C THR A 104 -0.52 4.78 3.62
N THR A 105 -0.88 5.58 4.62
CA THR A 105 -2.27 5.91 4.91
C THR A 105 -2.94 6.69 3.79
N TRP A 106 -4.13 6.28 3.40
CA TRP A 106 -5.03 7.08 2.59
C TRP A 106 -5.69 8.16 3.46
N THR A 107 -5.42 9.42 3.11
CA THR A 107 -6.04 10.59 3.74
C THR A 107 -6.56 11.54 2.67
N LEU A 108 -7.56 12.35 3.02
CA LEU A 108 -8.11 13.36 2.12
C LEU A 108 -7.03 14.34 1.61
N SER A 109 -6.10 14.78 2.45
CA SER A 109 -5.06 15.72 2.03
C SER A 109 -4.05 15.09 1.06
N ARG A 110 -3.70 13.81 1.25
CA ARG A 110 -2.84 13.08 0.30
C ARG A 110 -3.55 12.89 -1.03
N ASP A 111 -4.81 12.48 -1.01
CA ASP A 111 -5.60 12.26 -2.22
C ASP A 111 -5.85 13.58 -2.97
N SER A 112 -6.43 14.59 -2.32
CA SER A 112 -6.82 15.84 -2.97
C SER A 112 -5.66 16.75 -3.41
N ALA A 113 -4.51 16.73 -2.70
CA ALA A 113 -3.48 17.76 -2.89
C ALA A 113 -2.13 17.25 -3.40
N GLN A 114 -1.88 15.94 -3.45
CA GLN A 114 -0.58 15.41 -3.89
C GLN A 114 -0.56 15.02 -5.37
N GLY A 115 -1.66 15.16 -6.11
CA GLY A 115 -1.73 14.65 -7.48
C GLY A 115 -1.59 13.13 -7.55
N LEU A 116 -2.06 12.43 -6.52
CA LEU A 116 -2.02 10.98 -6.38
C LEU A 116 -3.42 10.43 -6.21
N ASP A 117 -3.66 9.26 -6.77
CA ASP A 117 -4.85 8.45 -6.49
C ASP A 117 -4.45 7.32 -5.53
N PHE A 118 -5.35 7.00 -4.62
CA PHE A 118 -5.23 5.86 -3.71
C PHE A 118 -6.19 4.78 -4.18
N GLU A 119 -5.68 3.55 -4.23
CA GLU A 119 -6.41 2.43 -4.79
C GLU A 119 -7.00 1.55 -3.69
N ALA A 120 -6.59 0.29 -3.61
CA ALA A 120 -7.10 -0.60 -2.59
C ALA A 120 -6.38 -0.41 -1.26
N THR A 121 -7.14 -0.45 -0.15
CA THR A 121 -6.58 -0.56 1.19
C THR A 121 -6.14 -2.01 1.43
N ASN A 122 -4.84 -2.26 1.28
CA ASN A 122 -4.27 -3.61 1.45
C ASN A 122 -4.06 -3.99 2.92
N TYR A 123 -4.03 -3.01 3.83
CA TYR A 123 -3.96 -3.26 5.26
C TYR A 123 -4.65 -2.14 6.07
N TYR A 124 -5.65 -2.47 6.88
CA TYR A 124 -6.29 -1.57 7.84
C TYR A 124 -5.50 -1.57 9.16
N ASP A 125 -5.02 -0.40 9.56
CA ASP A 125 -4.28 -0.21 10.80
C ASP A 125 -4.81 0.98 11.62
N GLY A 126 -4.14 1.25 12.73
CA GLY A 126 -4.24 2.50 13.46
C GLY A 126 -2.97 2.79 14.25
N GLN A 127 -2.74 4.06 14.56
CA GLN A 127 -1.55 4.46 15.29
C GLN A 127 -1.60 4.00 16.75
N GLY A 128 -0.51 3.40 17.20
CA GLY A 128 -0.28 2.97 18.58
C GLY A 128 0.98 3.58 19.18
N PHE A 129 1.33 3.09 20.37
CA PHE A 129 2.52 3.50 21.11
C PHE A 129 3.21 2.27 21.69
N MET A 130 4.53 2.24 21.62
CA MET A 130 5.35 1.21 22.24
C MET A 130 6.28 1.80 23.29
N VAL A 131 6.34 1.13 24.44
CA VAL A 131 7.15 1.51 25.61
C VAL A 131 7.92 0.30 26.13
N ARG A 132 8.94 0.56 26.95
CA ARG A 132 9.65 -0.52 27.66
C ARG A 132 8.84 -0.99 28.86
N LYS A 133 8.75 -2.30 29.07
CA LYS A 133 8.05 -2.92 30.21
C LYS A 133 8.47 -2.33 31.55
N LYS A 134 9.77 -2.08 31.73
CA LYS A 134 10.35 -1.53 32.97
C LYS A 134 9.79 -0.17 33.40
N LEU A 135 9.19 0.60 32.48
CA LEU A 135 8.57 1.89 32.80
C LEU A 135 7.21 1.72 33.49
N ASN A 136 6.64 0.51 33.52
CA ASN A 136 5.34 0.20 34.13
C ASN A 136 4.16 1.07 33.60
N ILE A 137 4.31 1.60 32.39
CA ILE A 137 3.29 2.36 31.67
C ILE A 137 2.30 1.38 31.04
N LYS A 138 0.99 1.60 31.25
CA LYS A 138 -0.07 0.68 30.80
C LYS A 138 -1.06 1.33 29.84
N SER A 139 -1.08 2.65 29.77
CA SER A 139 -1.95 3.43 28.90
C SER A 139 -1.17 4.54 28.24
N VAL A 140 -1.58 4.92 27.02
CA VAL A 140 -1.08 6.15 26.37
C VAL A 140 -1.29 7.38 27.26
N ARG A 141 -2.30 7.38 28.14
CA ARG A 141 -2.56 8.46 29.11
C ARG A 141 -1.46 8.65 30.15
N ASP A 142 -0.67 7.60 30.42
CA ASP A 142 0.44 7.67 31.36
C ASP A 142 1.67 8.37 30.75
N LEU A 143 1.66 8.69 29.45
CA LEU A 143 2.76 9.36 28.74
C LEU A 143 2.80 10.89 28.93
N ASN A 144 2.11 11.44 29.92
CA ASN A 144 2.11 12.88 30.17
C ASN A 144 3.50 13.36 30.63
N GLY A 145 4.13 14.20 29.81
CA GLY A 145 5.49 14.70 30.01
C GLY A 145 6.58 13.83 29.39
N ALA A 146 6.21 12.72 28.72
CA ALA A 146 7.16 11.80 28.11
C ALA A 146 7.79 12.36 26.83
N SER A 147 8.98 11.86 26.51
CA SER A 147 9.63 12.02 25.20
C SER A 147 9.16 10.94 24.23
N VAL A 148 8.71 11.33 23.03
CA VAL A 148 8.11 10.43 22.05
C VAL A 148 8.85 10.52 20.72
N CYS A 149 9.46 9.40 20.33
CA CYS A 149 10.11 9.22 19.03
C CYS A 149 9.06 9.00 17.93
N VAL A 150 9.18 9.75 16.82
CA VAL A 150 8.26 9.67 15.68
C VAL A 150 8.97 9.95 14.36
N GLY A 151 8.46 9.40 13.25
CA GLY A 151 8.95 9.71 11.90
C GLY A 151 8.37 11.02 11.34
N GLN A 152 9.19 11.86 10.74
CA GLN A 152 8.80 13.11 10.08
C GLN A 152 7.99 12.85 8.81
N GLY A 153 7.03 13.75 8.51
CA GLY A 153 6.24 13.66 7.27
C GLY A 153 5.25 12.50 7.26
N THR A 154 4.84 12.06 8.45
CA THR A 154 3.88 10.97 8.66
C THR A 154 2.53 11.52 9.12
N THR A 155 1.48 10.70 9.00
CA THR A 155 0.20 10.95 9.70
C THR A 155 0.42 10.86 11.21
N THR A 156 1.28 9.93 11.62
CA THR A 156 1.71 9.66 12.99
C THR A 156 2.13 10.91 13.77
N GLU A 157 2.96 11.77 13.17
CA GLU A 157 3.42 13.02 13.77
C GLU A 157 2.26 14.00 14.04
N LEU A 158 1.33 14.13 13.11
CA LEU A 158 0.18 15.05 13.22
C LEU A 158 -0.83 14.54 14.25
N ASN A 159 -1.18 13.25 14.17
CA ASN A 159 -2.09 12.60 15.10
C ASN A 159 -1.55 12.59 16.54
N LEU A 160 -0.23 12.43 16.72
CA LEU A 160 0.42 12.54 18.03
C LEU A 160 0.13 13.91 18.66
N ALA A 161 0.35 14.99 17.89
CA ALA A 161 0.06 16.34 18.35
C ALA A 161 -1.41 16.54 18.68
N ASP A 162 -2.32 16.03 17.85
CA ASP A 162 -3.76 16.12 18.07
C ASP A 162 -4.22 15.35 19.31
N TYR A 163 -3.71 14.14 19.52
CA TYR A 163 -4.07 13.33 20.67
C TYR A 163 -3.61 13.99 21.97
N PHE A 164 -2.35 14.42 22.06
CA PHE A 164 -1.84 15.03 23.29
C PHE A 164 -2.51 16.38 23.58
N ARG A 165 -2.78 17.19 22.55
CA ARG A 165 -3.53 18.45 22.68
C ARG A 165 -4.96 18.22 23.17
N THR A 166 -5.71 17.32 22.52
CA THR A 166 -7.10 16.99 22.88
C THR A 166 -7.20 16.50 24.32
N ASN A 167 -6.19 15.78 24.77
CA ASN A 167 -6.14 15.16 26.08
C ASN A 167 -5.43 16.00 27.15
N LYS A 168 -5.02 17.23 26.82
CA LYS A 168 -4.34 18.16 27.72
C LYS A 168 -3.05 17.59 28.34
N MET A 169 -2.34 16.78 27.56
CA MET A 169 -1.07 16.17 27.94
C MET A 169 0.10 16.99 27.38
N LYS A 170 1.19 17.06 28.14
CA LYS A 170 2.49 17.56 27.67
C LYS A 170 3.30 16.41 27.10
N TYR A 171 4.23 16.69 26.19
CA TYR A 171 5.20 15.74 25.67
C TYR A 171 6.33 16.48 24.98
N GLU A 172 7.46 15.80 24.80
CA GLU A 172 8.54 16.22 23.92
C GLU A 172 8.51 15.38 22.64
N VAL A 173 8.39 16.03 21.48
CA VAL A 173 8.48 15.34 20.19
C VAL A 173 9.94 15.21 19.77
N VAL A 174 10.36 13.97 19.46
CA VAL A 174 11.69 13.69 18.92
C VAL A 174 11.52 13.08 17.53
N ALA A 175 11.58 13.94 16.51
CA ALA A 175 11.24 13.58 15.13
C ALA A 175 12.49 13.26 14.28
N PHE A 176 12.46 12.15 13.54
CA PHE A 176 13.55 11.70 12.65
C PHE A 176 13.06 11.49 11.21
N LYS A 177 13.96 11.56 10.23
CA LYS A 177 13.59 11.36 8.82
C LYS A 177 13.42 9.88 8.47
N GLY A 178 14.33 9.04 8.98
CA GLY A 178 14.38 7.61 8.66
C GLY A 178 13.80 6.72 9.76
N LEU A 179 13.13 5.63 9.37
CA LEU A 179 12.59 4.63 10.31
C LEU A 179 13.68 4.04 11.22
N ASP A 180 14.84 3.69 10.66
CA ASP A 180 15.95 3.12 11.42
C ASP A 180 16.53 4.11 12.44
N GLU A 181 16.52 5.42 12.15
CA GLU A 181 16.95 6.46 13.09
C GLU A 181 15.96 6.57 14.26
N THR A 182 14.65 6.58 13.98
CA THR A 182 13.60 6.59 15.00
C THR A 182 13.71 5.38 15.93
N ILE A 183 13.87 4.18 15.35
CA ILE A 183 14.04 2.91 16.07
C ILE A 183 15.29 2.97 16.96
N LYS A 184 16.44 3.35 16.41
CA LYS A 184 17.70 3.45 17.18
C LYS A 184 17.63 4.48 18.31
N ALA A 185 16.99 5.61 18.09
CA ALA A 185 16.82 6.63 19.13
C ALA A 185 15.99 6.10 20.30
N TYR A 186 14.87 5.45 20.02
CA TYR A 186 14.07 4.80 21.05
C TYR A 186 14.83 3.66 21.74
N ASP A 187 15.49 2.79 20.98
CA ASP A 187 16.18 1.61 21.51
C ASP A 187 17.45 1.96 22.32
N SER A 188 18.06 3.11 22.06
CA SER A 188 19.14 3.67 22.90
C SER A 188 18.63 4.40 24.14
N GLY A 189 17.31 4.58 24.30
CA GLY A 189 16.71 5.23 25.47
C GLY A 189 16.62 6.75 25.37
N ARG A 190 16.76 7.33 24.17
CA ARG A 190 16.57 8.77 23.94
C ARG A 190 15.11 9.21 24.06
N CYS A 191 14.17 8.27 23.87
CA CYS A 191 12.74 8.49 24.02
C CYS A 191 12.14 7.48 25.01
N ASP A 192 11.16 7.92 25.79
CA ASP A 192 10.37 7.06 26.68
C ASP A 192 9.41 6.15 25.89
N ALA A 193 8.89 6.67 24.77
CA ALA A 193 8.00 5.96 23.87
C ALA A 193 8.38 6.14 22.39
N ILE A 194 7.95 5.21 21.56
CA ILE A 194 7.93 5.33 20.09
C ILE A 194 6.49 5.17 19.61
N THR A 195 6.08 5.96 18.62
CA THR A 195 4.74 5.87 18.03
C THR A 195 4.84 5.66 16.52
N ASP A 196 4.00 4.77 16.01
CA ASP A 196 3.79 4.47 14.59
C ASP A 196 2.46 3.72 14.45
N ASP A 197 2.10 3.34 13.23
CA ASP A 197 1.05 2.34 12.98
C ASP A 197 1.31 1.08 13.82
N ALA A 198 0.29 0.47 14.41
CA ALA A 198 0.47 -0.65 15.34
C ALA A 198 1.19 -1.85 14.69
N SER A 199 0.94 -2.12 13.41
CA SER A 199 1.68 -3.13 12.66
C SER A 199 3.13 -2.70 12.37
N GLY A 200 3.38 -1.42 12.14
CA GLY A 200 4.71 -0.83 12.01
C GLY A 200 5.52 -0.95 13.31
N LEU A 201 4.87 -0.73 14.45
CA LEU A 201 5.45 -0.94 15.78
C LEU A 201 5.76 -2.42 16.04
N ALA A 202 4.86 -3.34 15.67
CA ALA A 202 5.12 -4.77 15.77
C ALA A 202 6.31 -5.21 14.88
N SER A 203 6.38 -4.66 13.67
CA SER A 203 7.49 -4.82 12.72
C SER A 203 8.82 -4.32 13.30
N ALA A 204 8.82 -3.10 13.85
CA ALA A 204 9.98 -2.48 14.47
C ALA A 204 10.47 -3.23 15.72
N ARG A 205 9.58 -3.88 16.48
CA ARG A 205 9.95 -4.62 17.69
C ARG A 205 11.01 -5.69 17.44
N GLY A 206 10.96 -6.37 16.29
CA GLY A 206 11.97 -7.36 15.91
C GLY A 206 13.37 -6.77 15.63
N LYS A 207 13.50 -5.44 15.55
CA LYS A 207 14.77 -4.73 15.34
C LYS A 207 15.41 -4.21 16.63
N PHE A 208 14.70 -4.24 17.76
CA PHE A 208 15.28 -3.81 19.03
C PHE A 208 16.26 -4.85 19.56
N ALA A 209 17.21 -4.39 20.39
CA ALA A 209 18.18 -5.27 21.04
C ALA A 209 17.51 -6.37 21.88
N GLU A 210 16.44 -6.01 22.60
CA GLU A 210 15.70 -6.93 23.48
C GLU A 210 14.19 -6.89 23.14
N PRO A 211 13.72 -7.52 22.05
CA PRO A 211 12.35 -7.39 21.56
C PRO A 211 11.26 -7.65 22.62
N ASP A 212 11.50 -8.61 23.51
CA ASP A 212 10.57 -9.01 24.56
C ASP A 212 10.43 -7.98 25.68
N GLU A 213 11.32 -7.00 25.78
CA GLU A 213 11.25 -5.91 26.78
C GLU A 213 10.31 -4.77 26.36
N HIS A 214 9.71 -4.86 25.18
CA HIS A 214 8.86 -3.81 24.63
C HIS A 214 7.40 -4.25 24.50
N ILE A 215 6.50 -3.38 24.93
CA ILE A 215 5.05 -3.62 24.88
C ILE A 215 4.35 -2.55 24.06
N LEU A 216 3.46 -3.00 23.18
CA LEU A 216 2.48 -2.13 22.53
C LEU A 216 1.38 -1.81 23.54
N LEU A 217 1.09 -0.52 23.72
CA LEU A 217 -0.01 -0.06 24.56
C LEU A 217 -1.37 -0.35 23.90
N PRO A 218 -2.44 -0.53 24.68
CA PRO A 218 -3.72 -1.01 24.15
C PRO A 218 -4.47 0.02 23.31
N GLU A 219 -4.22 1.32 23.50
CA GLU A 219 -4.93 2.35 22.76
C GLU A 219 -4.47 2.50 21.31
N ILE A 220 -5.45 2.55 20.40
CA ILE A 220 -5.29 2.98 19.01
C ILE A 220 -5.91 4.37 18.87
N ILE A 221 -5.11 5.35 18.41
CA ILE A 221 -5.49 6.77 18.45
C ILE A 221 -5.97 7.33 17.11
N SER A 222 -5.82 6.58 16.02
CA SER A 222 -6.16 7.02 14.67
C SER A 222 -6.69 5.89 13.79
N LYS A 223 -7.17 6.26 12.60
CA LYS A 223 -7.52 5.31 11.52
C LYS A 223 -6.43 5.41 10.46
N GLU A 224 -5.76 4.31 10.17
CA GLU A 224 -4.64 4.27 9.21
C GLU A 224 -4.90 3.21 8.13
N PRO A 225 -5.84 3.44 7.19
CA PRO A 225 -6.00 2.55 6.04
C PRO A 225 -4.79 2.66 5.11
N LEU A 226 -3.92 1.66 5.14
CA LEU A 226 -2.73 1.57 4.31
C LEU A 226 -3.14 1.11 2.91
N ALA A 227 -2.83 1.92 1.91
CA ALA A 227 -3.27 1.69 0.54
C ALA A 227 -2.13 1.93 -0.46
N SER A 228 -2.20 1.24 -1.59
CA SER A 228 -1.35 1.52 -2.74
C SER A 228 -1.71 2.87 -3.36
N SER A 229 -0.72 3.60 -3.84
CA SER A 229 -0.90 4.89 -4.51
C SER A 229 -0.31 4.90 -5.91
N VAL A 230 -0.99 5.59 -6.82
CA VAL A 230 -0.53 5.86 -8.19
C VAL A 230 -0.61 7.36 -8.49
N ARG A 231 -0.05 7.79 -9.62
CA ARG A 231 -0.22 9.18 -10.09
C ARG A 231 -1.64 9.39 -10.57
N LYS A 232 -2.20 10.58 -10.30
CA LYS A 232 -3.49 11.00 -10.86
C LYS A 232 -3.44 11.07 -12.39
N GLY A 233 -4.57 10.78 -13.01
CA GLY A 233 -4.79 10.96 -14.45
C GLY A 233 -4.45 9.74 -15.32
N ASP A 234 -4.08 8.60 -14.73
CA ASP A 234 -3.88 7.32 -15.44
C ASP A 234 -4.90 6.29 -14.94
N SER A 235 -6.13 6.38 -15.46
CA SER A 235 -7.27 5.60 -14.98
C SER A 235 -7.11 4.09 -15.19
N GLN A 236 -6.47 3.70 -16.30
CA GLN A 236 -6.15 2.31 -16.60
C GLN A 236 -5.18 1.75 -15.56
N TRP A 237 -4.09 2.45 -15.27
CA TRP A 237 -3.11 2.00 -14.28
C TRP A 237 -3.70 1.91 -12.87
N ALA A 238 -4.43 2.95 -12.44
CA ALA A 238 -5.20 2.95 -11.19
C ALA A 238 -6.10 1.70 -11.08
N THR A 239 -6.86 1.42 -12.13
CA THR A 239 -7.77 0.28 -12.20
C THR A 239 -7.01 -1.05 -12.07
N ILE A 240 -5.90 -1.24 -12.79
CA ILE A 240 -5.07 -2.45 -12.67
C ILE A 240 -4.59 -2.65 -11.24
N VAL A 241 -3.95 -1.63 -10.65
CA VAL A 241 -3.40 -1.73 -9.28
C VAL A 241 -4.50 -2.09 -8.28
N ARG A 242 -5.66 -1.45 -8.37
CA ARG A 242 -6.83 -1.72 -7.51
C ARG A 242 -7.33 -3.15 -7.64
N TRP A 243 -7.57 -3.60 -8.86
CA TRP A 243 -8.16 -4.93 -9.13
C TRP A 243 -7.19 -6.08 -8.85
N VAL A 244 -5.87 -5.85 -8.88
CA VAL A 244 -4.89 -6.83 -8.42
C VAL A 244 -5.10 -7.22 -6.95
N HIS A 245 -5.32 -6.25 -6.06
CA HIS A 245 -5.63 -6.56 -4.65
C HIS A 245 -6.97 -7.27 -4.51
N TYR A 246 -8.00 -6.76 -5.17
CA TYR A 246 -9.33 -7.36 -5.08
C TYR A 246 -9.37 -8.79 -5.63
N ALA A 247 -8.60 -9.13 -6.67
CA ALA A 247 -8.46 -10.51 -7.12
C ALA A 247 -7.82 -11.43 -6.07
N MET A 248 -6.84 -10.93 -5.30
CA MET A 248 -6.27 -11.71 -4.19
C MET A 248 -7.29 -11.94 -3.07
N VAL A 249 -8.15 -10.96 -2.78
CA VAL A 249 -9.22 -11.06 -1.78
C VAL A 249 -10.34 -12.00 -2.27
N ASP A 250 -10.82 -11.84 -3.51
CA ASP A 250 -11.82 -12.72 -4.15
C ASP A 250 -11.32 -14.17 -4.19
N ALA A 251 -10.04 -14.40 -4.49
CA ALA A 251 -9.45 -15.72 -4.47
C ALA A 251 -9.49 -16.34 -3.07
N GLU A 252 -9.18 -15.57 -2.02
CA GLU A 252 -9.28 -16.04 -0.63
C GLU A 252 -10.73 -16.38 -0.28
N GLU A 253 -11.68 -15.51 -0.64
CA GLU A 253 -13.11 -15.70 -0.39
C GLU A 253 -13.66 -16.94 -1.10
N ALA A 254 -13.24 -17.19 -2.33
CA ALA A 254 -13.63 -18.35 -3.13
C ALA A 254 -12.87 -19.65 -2.78
N GLY A 255 -11.92 -19.60 -1.84
CA GLY A 255 -11.09 -20.76 -1.47
C GLY A 255 -10.05 -21.17 -2.53
N VAL A 256 -9.76 -20.27 -3.49
CA VAL A 256 -8.72 -20.46 -4.51
C VAL A 256 -7.39 -19.98 -3.95
N ASN A 257 -6.34 -20.80 -4.07
CA ASN A 257 -5.02 -20.55 -3.51
C ASN A 257 -3.92 -21.01 -4.47
N SER A 258 -2.66 -20.71 -4.13
CA SER A 258 -1.50 -21.04 -4.94
C SER A 258 -1.36 -22.53 -5.28
N LYS A 259 -1.96 -23.43 -4.49
CA LYS A 259 -1.86 -24.88 -4.66
C LYS A 259 -2.98 -25.48 -5.53
N ASN A 260 -4.13 -24.82 -5.61
CA ASN A 260 -5.31 -25.36 -6.31
C ASN A 260 -5.76 -24.55 -7.53
N VAL A 261 -5.16 -23.39 -7.81
CA VAL A 261 -5.61 -22.49 -8.89
C VAL A 261 -5.71 -23.19 -10.25
N ASP A 262 -4.76 -24.07 -10.58
CA ASP A 262 -4.76 -24.80 -11.86
C ASP A 262 -5.90 -25.83 -11.97
N GLU A 263 -6.34 -26.39 -10.84
CA GLU A 263 -7.54 -27.23 -10.77
C GLU A 263 -8.81 -26.39 -10.84
N MET A 264 -8.82 -25.24 -10.15
CA MET A 264 -9.98 -24.34 -10.03
C MET A 264 -10.37 -23.65 -11.34
N ILE A 265 -9.49 -23.62 -12.34
CA ILE A 265 -9.83 -23.26 -13.74
C ILE A 265 -11.01 -24.11 -14.26
N LYS A 266 -11.14 -25.36 -13.80
CA LYS A 266 -12.22 -26.28 -14.20
C LYS A 266 -13.45 -26.22 -13.29
N SER A 267 -13.46 -25.31 -12.31
CA SER A 267 -14.56 -25.18 -11.35
C SER A 267 -15.90 -24.98 -12.05
N PRO A 268 -16.99 -25.62 -11.59
CA PRO A 268 -18.32 -25.35 -12.12
C PRO A 268 -18.86 -23.98 -11.66
N ASN A 269 -18.23 -23.34 -10.67
CA ASN A 269 -18.66 -22.03 -10.16
C ASN A 269 -18.34 -20.93 -11.20
N PRO A 270 -19.37 -20.24 -11.76
CA PRO A 270 -19.15 -19.18 -12.75
C PRO A 270 -18.34 -17.99 -12.23
N GLU A 271 -18.39 -17.68 -10.93
CA GLU A 271 -17.59 -16.61 -10.33
C GLU A 271 -16.09 -16.95 -10.37
N VAL A 272 -15.74 -18.18 -9.98
CA VAL A 272 -14.37 -18.68 -10.08
C VAL A 272 -13.88 -18.66 -11.53
N LYS A 273 -14.71 -19.11 -12.47
CA LYS A 273 -14.35 -19.09 -13.90
C LYS A 273 -14.11 -17.68 -14.43
N ARG A 274 -14.93 -16.70 -14.04
CA ARG A 274 -14.73 -15.30 -14.43
C ARG A 274 -13.46 -14.72 -13.83
N MET A 275 -13.27 -14.92 -12.54
CA MET A 275 -12.07 -14.48 -11.83
C MET A 275 -10.81 -15.05 -12.49
N LEU A 276 -10.77 -16.36 -12.77
CA LEU A 276 -9.60 -17.03 -13.34
C LEU A 276 -9.44 -16.85 -14.86
N GLY A 277 -10.27 -16.03 -15.51
CA GLY A 277 -10.14 -15.72 -16.93
C GLY A 277 -10.65 -16.79 -17.90
N VAL A 278 -11.43 -17.76 -17.41
CA VAL A 278 -12.03 -18.84 -18.21
C VAL A 278 -13.31 -18.38 -18.90
N GLU A 279 -14.09 -17.53 -18.22
CA GLU A 279 -15.31 -16.93 -18.76
C GLU A 279 -15.20 -15.41 -18.78
N GLY A 280 -15.58 -14.79 -19.90
CA GLY A 280 -15.45 -13.34 -20.08
C GLY A 280 -14.06 -12.90 -20.55
N LYS A 281 -13.88 -11.58 -20.68
CA LYS A 281 -12.69 -10.94 -21.25
C LYS A 281 -12.24 -9.75 -20.40
N PHE A 282 -12.24 -9.92 -19.08
CA PHE A 282 -11.99 -8.83 -18.13
C PHE A 282 -10.55 -8.31 -18.17
N GLY A 283 -9.58 -9.15 -18.54
CA GLY A 283 -8.19 -8.71 -18.74
C GLY A 283 -8.03 -7.82 -19.97
N GLU A 284 -8.77 -8.08 -21.05
CA GLU A 284 -8.72 -7.25 -22.27
C GLU A 284 -9.11 -5.79 -21.98
N GLY A 285 -10.14 -5.56 -21.16
CA GLY A 285 -10.55 -4.22 -20.72
C GLY A 285 -9.49 -3.49 -19.88
N LEU A 286 -8.62 -4.24 -19.21
CA LEU A 286 -7.46 -3.73 -18.46
C LEU A 286 -6.21 -3.59 -19.34
N GLY A 287 -6.25 -4.04 -20.60
CA GLY A 287 -5.08 -4.08 -21.48
C GLY A 287 -4.04 -5.13 -21.07
N ILE A 288 -4.40 -6.16 -20.32
CA ILE A 288 -3.52 -7.27 -19.88
C ILE A 288 -4.12 -8.64 -20.24
N SER A 289 -3.43 -9.73 -19.94
CA SER A 289 -3.94 -11.08 -20.23
C SER A 289 -5.23 -11.36 -19.47
N ASN A 290 -6.16 -12.13 -20.05
CA ASN A 290 -7.34 -12.61 -19.30
C ASN A 290 -6.97 -13.53 -18.14
N GLU A 291 -5.78 -14.14 -18.17
CA GLU A 291 -5.26 -15.00 -17.10
C GLU A 291 -4.64 -14.23 -15.93
N TRP A 292 -4.73 -12.89 -15.91
CA TRP A 292 -4.03 -12.02 -14.95
C TRP A 292 -4.22 -12.45 -13.49
N ALA A 293 -5.46 -12.72 -13.06
CA ALA A 293 -5.76 -13.14 -11.68
C ALA A 293 -5.27 -14.56 -11.39
N ALA A 294 -5.38 -15.48 -12.35
CA ALA A 294 -4.81 -16.82 -12.21
C ALA A 294 -3.28 -16.76 -12.04
N ASN A 295 -2.60 -15.87 -12.79
CA ASN A 295 -1.15 -15.65 -12.67
C ASN A 295 -0.75 -15.09 -11.31
N ILE A 296 -1.54 -14.14 -10.77
CA ILE A 296 -1.34 -13.64 -9.39
C ILE A 296 -1.41 -14.80 -8.41
N VAL A 297 -2.53 -15.54 -8.38
CA VAL A 297 -2.75 -16.57 -7.37
C VAL A 297 -1.71 -17.70 -7.49
N ARG A 298 -1.35 -18.09 -8.72
CA ARG A 298 -0.34 -19.14 -8.96
C ARG A 298 1.04 -18.78 -8.42
N GLN A 299 1.47 -17.53 -8.59
CA GLN A 299 2.85 -17.12 -8.31
C GLN A 299 3.01 -16.45 -6.93
N VAL A 300 1.96 -15.79 -6.46
CA VAL A 300 1.98 -14.99 -5.23
C VAL A 300 1.02 -15.53 -4.18
N GLY A 301 -0.08 -16.16 -4.57
CA GLY A 301 -1.13 -16.65 -3.67
C GLY A 301 -2.27 -15.64 -3.50
N ASN A 302 -3.30 -16.06 -2.76
CA ASN A 302 -4.42 -15.20 -2.37
C ASN A 302 -4.05 -14.27 -1.19
N TYR A 303 -4.95 -13.36 -0.82
CA TYR A 303 -4.67 -12.37 0.24
C TYR A 303 -4.34 -13.01 1.59
N GLY A 304 -5.06 -14.08 1.96
CA GLY A 304 -4.80 -14.83 3.19
C GLY A 304 -3.41 -15.48 3.22
N GLU A 305 -2.97 -16.09 2.12
CA GLU A 305 -1.61 -16.67 2.00
C GLU A 305 -0.53 -15.59 2.13
N VAL A 306 -0.74 -14.44 1.48
CA VAL A 306 0.18 -13.29 1.52
C VAL A 306 0.21 -12.67 2.92
N PHE A 307 -0.93 -12.53 3.58
CA PHE A 307 -1.01 -12.04 4.96
C PHE A 307 -0.28 -12.99 5.91
N ASP A 308 -0.62 -14.28 5.89
CA ASP A 308 -0.15 -15.26 6.88
C ASP A 308 1.36 -15.43 6.87
N ARG A 309 1.98 -15.48 5.68
CA ARG A 309 3.44 -15.67 5.57
C ARG A 309 4.25 -14.43 5.98
N ASN A 310 3.68 -13.25 5.83
CA ASN A 310 4.42 -11.99 5.98
C ASN A 310 4.19 -11.33 7.34
N VAL A 311 2.94 -11.25 7.79
CA VAL A 311 2.57 -10.55 9.02
C VAL A 311 1.73 -11.40 9.97
N GLY A 312 1.07 -12.43 9.45
CA GLY A 312 0.15 -13.27 10.21
C GLY A 312 0.80 -14.36 11.05
N PRO A 313 0.04 -15.39 11.46
CA PRO A 313 0.48 -16.42 12.40
C PRO A 313 1.71 -17.24 11.98
N SER A 314 1.97 -17.35 10.67
CA SER A 314 3.13 -18.06 10.12
C SER A 314 4.39 -17.19 10.04
N SER A 315 4.27 -15.89 10.33
CA SER A 315 5.38 -14.94 10.36
C SER A 315 5.95 -14.78 11.77
N SER A 316 7.10 -14.10 11.87
CA SER A 316 7.66 -13.69 13.17
C SER A 316 6.79 -12.65 13.91
N LEU A 317 5.93 -11.91 13.20
CA LEU A 317 5.10 -10.87 13.79
C LEU A 317 3.84 -11.41 14.47
N LYS A 318 3.32 -12.54 13.99
CA LYS A 318 2.15 -13.26 14.55
C LYS A 318 0.93 -12.35 14.73
N LEU A 319 0.70 -11.41 13.81
CA LEU A 319 -0.45 -10.52 13.86
C LEU A 319 -1.74 -11.31 13.57
N ALA A 320 -2.78 -11.03 14.33
CA ALA A 320 -4.12 -11.53 14.01
C ALA A 320 -4.67 -10.77 12.81
N ARG A 321 -5.57 -11.41 12.05
CA ARG A 321 -6.25 -10.76 10.90
C ARG A 321 -7.00 -9.49 11.31
N GLY A 322 -7.78 -9.53 12.39
CA GLY A 322 -8.51 -8.35 12.88
C GLY A 322 -9.36 -7.70 11.78
N LEU A 323 -9.19 -6.38 11.60
CA LEU A 323 -9.84 -5.63 10.52
C LEU A 323 -9.47 -6.12 9.12
N ASN A 324 -8.32 -6.78 8.96
CA ASN A 324 -7.86 -7.35 7.70
C ASN A 324 -8.45 -8.74 7.40
N ASN A 325 -9.39 -9.23 8.21
CA ASN A 325 -10.12 -10.45 7.85
C ASN A 325 -11.07 -10.18 6.67
N LEU A 326 -11.52 -11.26 6.01
CA LEU A 326 -12.58 -11.16 5.00
C LEU A 326 -13.84 -10.54 5.62
N TRP A 327 -14.60 -9.81 4.82
CA TRP A 327 -15.88 -9.22 5.24
C TRP A 327 -16.87 -10.28 5.75
N THR A 328 -16.89 -11.47 5.12
CA THR A 328 -17.68 -12.64 5.57
C THR A 328 -17.22 -13.22 6.90
N LYS A 329 -16.04 -12.82 7.39
CA LYS A 329 -15.43 -13.26 8.66
C LYS A 329 -15.27 -12.10 9.65
N GLY A 330 -16.06 -11.04 9.50
CA GLY A 330 -16.11 -9.90 10.41
C GLY A 330 -14.99 -8.87 10.25
N GLY A 331 -14.22 -8.94 9.17
CA GLY A 331 -13.23 -7.91 8.82
C GLY A 331 -13.75 -6.92 7.77
N LEU A 332 -12.83 -6.18 7.17
CA LEU A 332 -13.10 -5.10 6.22
C LEU A 332 -12.53 -5.39 4.81
N GLN A 333 -11.83 -6.50 4.62
CA GLN A 333 -11.38 -6.89 3.27
C GLN A 333 -12.59 -7.36 2.47
N TYR A 334 -13.11 -6.45 1.65
CA TYR A 334 -14.26 -6.61 0.78
C TYR A 334 -13.82 -6.30 -0.65
N ALA A 335 -13.86 -7.30 -1.53
CA ALA A 335 -13.59 -7.11 -2.95
C ALA A 335 -14.89 -6.81 -3.71
N PRO A 336 -14.93 -5.77 -4.55
CA PRO A 336 -15.95 -5.63 -5.57
C PRO A 336 -15.90 -6.82 -6.55
N PRO A 337 -17.05 -7.27 -7.08
CA PRO A 337 -17.11 -8.49 -7.87
C PRO A 337 -16.51 -8.32 -9.27
N ILE A 338 -15.71 -9.30 -9.73
CA ILE A 338 -15.29 -9.42 -11.13
C ILE A 338 -16.48 -9.94 -11.97
N ARG A 339 -17.19 -9.02 -12.64
CA ARG A 339 -18.50 -9.29 -13.26
C ARG A 339 -18.71 -8.60 -14.60
#